data_AF-A0A8I1Q685-F1
#
_entry.id   AF-A0A8I1Q685-F1
#
_cell.length_a   1.000
_cell.length_b   1.000
_cell.length_c   1.000
_cell.angle_alpha   90.00
_cell.angle_beta   90.00
_cell.angle_gamma   90.00
#
_symmetry.space_group_name_H-M   'P 1'
#
loop_
_entity.id
_entity.type
_entity.pdbx_description
1 polymer ?
#
loop_
_entity_poly.entity_id
_entity_poly.type
_entity_poly.pdbx_seq_one_letter_code
_entity_poly.pdbx_strand_id
1 'polypeptide(L)' 'MGLSGISPLSLLLILMIILALFGSNKLKTLGTDLGEAIKNFRKAMQDEPQKSSTENETSS' A
#
# COMPACT_ATOMS: atom_id res chain seq x y z
N MET A 1 27.55 -3.12 -7.85
CA MET A 1 26.84 -2.12 -8.67
C MET A 1 25.45 -1.95 -8.10
N GLY A 2 25.30 -1.14 -7.05
CA GLY A 2 24.01 -0.90 -6.40
C GLY A 2 23.17 0.11 -7.18
N LEU A 3 21.90 0.27 -6.79
CA LEU A 3 20.94 1.24 -7.31
C LEU A 3 21.34 2.73 -7.09
N SER A 4 22.60 3.00 -6.76
CA SER A 4 23.16 4.33 -6.50
C SER A 4 23.17 5.28 -7.71
N GLY A 5 22.80 4.80 -8.89
CA GLY A 5 22.58 5.61 -10.10
C GLY A 5 21.12 6.02 -10.35
N ILE A 6 20.15 5.46 -9.62
CA ILE A 6 18.75 5.87 -9.74
C ILE A 6 18.57 7.10 -8.84
N SER A 7 18.74 8.28 -9.44
CA SER A 7 18.43 9.53 -8.76
C SER A 7 16.94 9.55 -8.38
N PRO A 8 16.58 9.93 -7.14
CA PRO A 8 15.18 10.08 -6.73
C PRO A 8 14.37 10.98 -7.67
N LEU A 9 15.03 11.94 -8.32
CA LEU A 9 14.42 12.81 -9.34
C LEU A 9 13.97 12.05 -10.59
N SER A 10 14.73 11.05 -11.03
CA SER A 10 14.38 10.23 -12.20
C SER A 10 13.13 9.39 -11.94
N LEU A 11 13.01 8.82 -10.73
CA LEU A 11 11.81 8.11 -10.31
C LEU A 11 10.59 9.02 -10.26
N LEU A 12 10.74 10.26 -9.79
CA LEU A 12 9.66 11.23 -9.73
C LEU A 12 9.17 11.65 -11.14
N LEU A 13 10.10 11.86 -12.08
CA LEU A 13 9.75 12.17 -13.48
C LEU A 13 8.95 11.02 -14.12
N ILE A 14 9.41 9.78 -13.94
CA ILE A 14 8.74 8.58 -14.45
C ILE A 14 7.34 8.43 -13.82
N LEU A 15 7.23 8.63 -12.50
CA LEU A 15 5.95 8.61 -11.80
C LEU A 15 4.98 9.66 -12.35
N MET A 16 5.46 10.86 -12.66
CA MET A 16 4.64 11.93 -13.23
C MET A 16 4.12 11.56 -14.64
N ILE A 17 4.94 10.90 -15.45
CA ILE A 17 4.50 10.39 -16.77
C ILE A 17 3.44 9.31 -16.61
N ILE A 18 3.62 8.36 -15.69
CA ILE A 18 2.63 7.32 -15.41
C ILE A 18 1.31 7.95 -14.93
N LEU A 19 1.37 8.93 -14.03
CA LEU A 19 0.20 9.68 -13.57
C LEU A 19 -0.51 10.41 -14.72
N ALA A 20 0.22 10.99 -15.66
CA ALA A 20 -0.34 11.67 -16.83
C ALA A 20 -1.01 10.70 -17.83
N LEU A 21 -0.41 9.52 -18.06
CA LEU A 21 -0.94 8.51 -18.99
C LEU A 21 -2.18 7.80 -18.44
N PHE A 22 -2.14 7.38 -17.18
CA PHE A 22 -3.22 6.63 -16.56
C PHE A 22 -4.28 7.53 -15.93
N GLY A 23 -3.94 8.79 -15.65
CA GLY A 23 -4.77 9.73 -14.91
C GLY A 23 -4.81 9.42 -13.41
N SER A 24 -5.08 10.45 -12.60
CA SER A 24 -5.19 10.33 -11.14
C SER A 24 -6.36 9.44 -10.68
N ASN A 25 -7.44 9.36 -11.47
CA ASN A 25 -8.63 8.59 -11.12
C ASN A 25 -8.35 7.08 -11.05
N LYS A 26 -7.65 6.51 -12.04
CA LYS A 26 -7.30 5.09 -12.02
C LYS A 26 -6.29 4.78 -10.93
N LEU A 27 -5.28 5.64 -10.76
CA LEU A 27 -4.28 5.46 -9.70
C LEU A 27 -4.87 5.59 -8.30
N LYS A 28 -5.90 6.43 -8.10
CA LYS A 28 -6.60 6.54 -6.81
C LYS A 28 -7.39 5.29 -6.47
N THR A 29 -8.15 4.75 -7.42
CA THR A 29 -8.93 3.51 -7.20
C THR A 29 -7.99 2.34 -6.92
N LEU A 30 -7.00 2.09 -7.78
CA LEU A 30 -6.03 1.01 -7.56
C LEU A 30 -5.19 1.23 -6.29
N GLY A 31 -4.82 2.47 -6.00
CA GLY A 31 -4.04 2.82 -4.80
C GLY A 31 -4.83 2.64 -3.51
N THR A 32 -6.15 2.84 -3.53
CA THR A 32 -7.02 2.60 -2.36
C THR A 32 -7.09 1.11 -2.04
N ASP A 33 -7.35 0.27 -3.05
CA ASP A 33 -7.46 -1.19 -2.89
C ASP A 33 -6.12 -1.81 -2.45
N LEU A 34 -5.02 -1.41 -3.10
CA LEU A 34 -3.68 -1.85 -2.73
C LEU A 34 -3.27 -1.30 -1.35
N GLY A 35 -3.66 -0.07 -1.03
CA GLY A 35 -3.39 0.57 0.24
C GLY A 35 -4.07 -0.15 1.41
N GLU A 36 -5.33 -0.57 1.25
CA GLU A 36 -6.05 -1.36 2.25
C GLU A 36 -5.41 -2.75 2.44
N ALA A 37 -5.04 -3.43 1.35
CA ALA A 37 -4.35 -4.71 1.43
C ALA A 37 -2.99 -4.60 2.15
N ILE A 38 -2.18 -3.61 1.80
CA ILE A 38 -0.88 -3.37 2.46
C ILE A 38 -1.06 -2.95 3.92
N LYS A 39 -2.09 -2.17 4.25
CA LYS A 39 -2.40 -1.77 5.63
C LYS A 39 -2.76 -2.98 6.48
N ASN A 40 -3.63 -3.85 5.97
CA ASN A 40 -4.01 -5.09 6.65
C ASN A 40 -2.83 -6.05 6.78
N PHE A 41 -1.99 -6.15 5.74
CA PHE A 41 -0.76 -6.93 5.77
C PHE A 41 0.23 -6.42 6.81
N ARG A 42 0.51 -5.10 6.84
CA ARG A 42 1.36 -4.49 7.87
C ARG A 42 0.80 -4.69 9.28
N LYS A 43 -0.51 -4.60 9.44
CA LYS A 43 -1.17 -4.80 10.72
C LYS A 43 -1.02 -6.25 11.20
N ALA A 44 -1.25 -7.24 10.33
CA ALA A 44 -1.03 -8.65 10.64
C ALA A 44 0.44 -8.97 10.97
N MET A 45 1.39 -8.32 10.30
CA MET A 45 2.82 -8.46 10.61
C MET A 45 3.25 -7.76 11.91
N GLN A 46 2.52 -6.75 12.38
CA GLN A 46 2.82 -6.02 13.62
C GLN A 46 2.07 -6.56 14.84
N ASP A 47 0.88 -7.16 14.65
CA ASP A 47 0.03 -7.69 15.73
C ASP A 47 0.46 -9.08 16.25
N GLU A 48 1.60 -9.63 15.82
CA GLU A 48 2.14 -10.92 16.31
C GLU A 48 2.66 -10.97 17.77
N PRO A 49 2.53 -9.94 18.62
CA PRO A 49 2.54 -10.19 20.07
C PRO A 49 1.29 -9.72 20.81
N GLN A 50 0.26 -9.14 20.17
CA GLN A 50 -0.87 -8.62 20.92
C GLN A 50 -2.15 -8.51 20.08
N LYS A 51 -2.95 -9.59 20.04
CA LYS A 51 -4.42 -9.58 20.18
C LYS A 51 -5.05 -10.83 19.55
N SER A 52 -4.85 -11.97 20.21
CA SER A 52 -5.86 -13.03 20.25
C SER A 52 -6.94 -12.64 21.25
N SER A 53 -7.83 -11.71 20.91
CA SER A 53 -9.06 -11.43 21.65
C SER A 53 -9.97 -10.56 20.82
N THR A 54 -10.92 -11.20 20.13
CA THR A 54 -12.36 -10.98 20.35
C THR A 54 -13.06 -12.19 19.75
N GLU A 55 -13.22 -13.17 20.63
CA GLU A 55 -14.21 -14.22 20.56
C GLU A 55 -15.60 -13.58 20.81
N ASN A 56 -16.61 -14.12 20.12
CA ASN A 56 -18.03 -14.17 20.49
C ASN A 56 -18.81 -12.84 20.54
N GLU A 57 -19.68 -12.61 19.54
CA GLU A 57 -21.11 -12.23 19.72
C GLU A 57 -21.86 -12.40 18.38
N THR A 58 -22.51 -13.54 18.17
CA THR A 58 -23.74 -13.63 17.34
C THR A 58 -24.59 -14.79 17.85
N SER A 59 -25.60 -14.41 18.62
CA SER A 59 -27.00 -14.84 18.51
C SER A 59 -27.37 -16.32 18.75
N SER A 60 -28.16 -16.47 19.83
CA SER A 60 -29.11 -17.56 20.18
C SER A 60 -28.58 -18.74 20.98
#